data_AF-A0A951AE15-F1
#
_entry.id   AF-A0A951AE15-F1
#
_cell.length_a   1.000
_cell.length_b   1.000
_cell.length_c   1.000
_cell.angle_alpha   90.00
_cell.angle_beta   90.00
_cell.angle_gamma   90.00
#
_symmetry.space_group_name_H-M   'P 1'
#
loop_
_entity.id
_entity.type
_entity.pdbx_description
1 polymer ?
#
loop_
_entity_poly.entity_id
_entity_poly.type
_entity_poly.pdbx_seq_one_letter_code
_entity_poly.pdbx_strand_id
1 'polypeptide(L)'
;MSVVTAGRTEAGGRRSRLWLALLAVSLVLNLCFIAGGIWSRLHPPVARLDLAERYRQMAAQLDLDPQQRAAFDRYVGGIRGRTEQMRQETDPLMSAAWEELAKPQPDTAKVEQLFDEAAEKRRAMQHETTSQTVDLLAALSAAQRAKFVSIMREWRAAWRQRAANR
;
A
#
# COMPACT_ATOMS: atom_id res chain seq x y z
N MET A 1 -51.75 41.39 -51.68
CA MET A 1 -50.62 40.70 -52.34
C MET A 1 -49.57 40.41 -51.29
N SER A 2 -49.26 39.13 -51.09
CA SER A 2 -48.28 38.59 -50.15
C SER A 2 -46.85 38.99 -50.52
N VAL A 3 -45.99 39.24 -49.53
CA VAL A 3 -44.65 38.65 -49.49
C VAL A 3 -44.29 38.28 -48.04
N VAL A 4 -44.05 36.99 -47.89
CA VAL A 4 -43.53 36.21 -46.77
C VAL A 4 -42.20 36.77 -46.25
N THR A 5 -42.08 37.03 -44.94
CA THR A 5 -40.79 37.06 -44.26
C THR A 5 -40.49 35.67 -43.70
N ALA A 6 -39.66 34.95 -44.46
CA ALA A 6 -39.19 33.61 -44.15
C ALA A 6 -38.27 33.63 -42.91
N GLY A 7 -38.43 32.61 -42.07
CA GLY A 7 -37.70 32.44 -40.84
C GLY A 7 -36.19 32.31 -41.05
N ARG A 8 -35.45 33.04 -40.22
CA ARG A 8 -34.06 32.75 -39.91
C ARG A 8 -33.87 33.10 -38.43
N THR A 9 -33.59 32.08 -37.61
CA THR A 9 -32.55 32.05 -36.54
C THR A 9 -32.84 30.97 -35.48
N GLU A 10 -32.60 29.68 -35.78
CA GLU A 10 -32.51 28.65 -34.72
C GLU A 10 -31.14 27.92 -34.66
N ALA A 11 -30.18 28.28 -35.51
CA ALA A 11 -28.85 27.64 -35.49
C ALA A 11 -27.90 28.17 -34.40
N GLY A 12 -28.16 29.37 -33.85
CA GLY A 12 -27.28 30.01 -32.87
C GLY A 12 -27.37 29.41 -31.46
N GLY A 13 -28.55 28.95 -31.05
CA GLY A 13 -28.80 28.42 -29.71
C GLY A 13 -28.16 27.05 -29.46
N ARG A 14 -28.15 26.16 -30.46
CA ARG A 14 -27.53 24.82 -30.34
C ARG A 14 -26.01 24.89 -30.25
N ARG A 15 -25.35 25.72 -31.06
CA ARG A 15 -23.89 25.91 -30.99
C ARG A 15 -23.50 26.56 -29.66
N SER A 16 -24.24 27.56 -29.19
CA SER A 16 -24.01 28.20 -27.89
C SER A 16 -24.14 27.20 -26.72
N ARG A 17 -25.17 26.35 -26.74
CA ARG A 17 -25.36 25.29 -25.73
C ARG A 17 -24.26 24.21 -25.76
N LEU A 18 -23.78 23.84 -26.94
CA LEU A 18 -22.66 22.90 -27.09
C LEU A 18 -21.34 23.49 -26.58
N TRP A 19 -21.08 24.76 -26.87
CA TRP A 19 -19.92 25.47 -26.33
C TRP A 19 -20.00 25.61 -24.81
N LEU A 20 -21.18 25.93 -24.27
CA LEU A 20 -21.40 26.00 -22.83
C LEU A 20 -21.19 24.64 -22.16
N ALA A 21 -21.68 23.55 -22.78
CA ALA A 21 -21.49 22.19 -22.30
C ALA A 21 -20.02 21.76 -22.30
N LEU A 22 -19.28 22.04 -23.40
CA LEU A 22 -17.84 21.76 -23.48
C LEU A 22 -17.05 22.55 -22.44
N LEU A 23 -17.44 23.81 -22.22
CA LEU A 23 -16.80 24.66 -21.22
C LEU A 23 -17.08 24.15 -19.80
N ALA A 24 -18.31 23.74 -19.50
CA ALA A 24 -18.67 23.13 -18.23
C ALA A 24 -17.91 21.81 -17.99
N VAL A 25 -17.80 20.94 -18.99
CA VAL A 25 -17.05 19.67 -18.91
C VAL A 25 -15.57 19.94 -18.67
N SER A 26 -14.97 20.90 -19.38
CA SER A 26 -13.58 21.30 -19.18
C SER A 26 -13.33 21.83 -17.77
N LEU A 27 -14.27 22.62 -17.23
CA LEU A 27 -14.21 23.16 -15.88
C LEU A 27 -14.28 22.06 -14.83
N VAL A 28 -15.21 21.10 -14.98
CA VAL A 28 -15.34 19.96 -14.08
C VAL A 28 -14.08 19.09 -14.12
N LEU A 29 -13.54 18.78 -15.30
CA LEU A 29 -12.30 18.00 -15.45
C LEU A 29 -11.11 18.69 -14.78
N ASN A 30 -10.98 20.01 -14.96
CA ASN A 30 -9.94 20.79 -14.27
C ASN A 30 -10.13 20.77 -12.76
N LEU A 31 -11.37 20.95 -12.28
CA LEU A 31 -11.67 20.87 -10.84
C LEU A 31 -11.29 19.49 -10.28
N CYS A 32 -11.63 18.40 -10.98
CA CYS A 32 -11.27 17.04 -10.60
C CYS A 32 -9.75 16.83 -10.59
N PHE A 33 -9.01 17.39 -11.55
CA PHE A 33 -7.54 17.32 -11.59
C PHE A 33 -6.90 18.08 -10.42
N ILE A 34 -7.40 19.29 -10.12
CA ILE A 34 -6.91 20.10 -9.01
C ILE A 34 -7.25 19.44 -7.68
N ALA A 35 -8.50 18.99 -7.53
CA ALA A 35 -8.96 18.28 -6.33
C ALA A 35 -8.21 16.95 -6.14
N GLY A 36 -7.99 16.18 -7.21
CA GLY A 36 -7.19 14.95 -7.17
C GLY A 36 -5.70 15.21 -6.86
N GLY A 37 -5.14 16.30 -7.39
CA GLY A 37 -3.78 16.75 -7.07
C GLY A 37 -3.62 17.21 -5.62
N ILE A 38 -4.60 17.93 -5.08
CA ILE A 38 -4.64 18.34 -3.68
C ILE A 38 -4.86 17.12 -2.77
N TRP A 39 -5.81 16.25 -3.12
CA TRP A 39 -6.09 15.01 -2.40
C TRP A 39 -4.87 14.09 -2.33
N SER A 40 -4.15 13.89 -3.44
CA SER A 40 -2.93 13.07 -3.47
C SER A 40 -1.77 13.68 -2.66
N ARG A 41 -1.73 15.00 -2.47
CA ARG A 41 -0.76 15.66 -1.59
C ARG A 41 -1.15 15.63 -0.11
N LEU A 42 -2.45 15.71 0.20
CA LEU A 42 -2.98 15.65 1.57
C LEU A 42 -3.10 14.21 2.08
N HIS A 43 -3.34 13.26 1.17
CA HIS A 43 -3.31 11.82 1.39
C HIS A 43 -2.18 11.20 0.57
N PRO A 44 -0.90 11.51 0.89
CA PRO A 44 0.19 10.80 0.27
C PRO A 44 -0.05 9.30 0.51
N PRO A 45 0.04 8.45 -0.53
CA PRO A 45 -0.06 7.02 -0.33
C PRO A 45 0.95 6.66 0.75
N VAL A 46 0.47 5.97 1.80
CA VAL A 46 1.23 5.63 3.00
C VAL A 46 2.64 5.26 2.55
N ALA A 47 3.63 6.10 2.87
CA ALA A 47 4.94 6.03 2.25
C ALA A 47 5.48 4.60 2.38
N ARG A 48 5.33 3.82 1.29
CA ARG A 48 6.15 2.65 1.02
C ARG A 48 7.51 3.25 0.73
N LEU A 49 8.20 3.72 1.77
CA LEU A 49 9.65 3.85 1.74
C LEU A 49 10.13 2.53 1.17
N ASP A 50 10.64 2.60 -0.06
CA ASP A 50 10.86 1.44 -0.89
C ASP A 50 11.62 0.40 -0.07
N LEU A 51 10.95 -0.70 0.27
CA LEU A 51 11.52 -1.72 1.15
C LEU A 51 12.82 -2.25 0.52
N ALA A 52 12.88 -2.25 -0.81
CA ALA A 52 14.08 -2.57 -1.57
C ALA A 52 15.19 -1.54 -1.33
N GLU A 53 14.89 -0.24 -1.26
CA GLU A 53 15.86 0.79 -0.92
C GLU A 53 16.41 0.61 0.50
N ARG A 54 15.54 0.33 1.47
CA ARG A 54 15.99 0.04 2.85
C ARG A 54 16.92 -1.16 2.92
N TYR A 55 16.60 -2.24 2.21
CA TYR A 55 17.47 -3.42 2.15
C TYR A 55 18.76 -3.16 1.37
N ARG A 56 18.75 -2.35 0.30
CA ARG A 56 19.96 -1.92 -0.41
C ARG A 56 20.90 -1.14 0.52
N GLN A 57 20.35 -0.19 1.28
CA GLN A 57 21.11 0.60 2.26
C GLN A 57 21.68 -0.29 3.37
N MET A 58 20.89 -1.24 3.89
CA MET A 58 21.37 -2.20 4.89
C MET A 58 22.54 -3.02 4.34
N ALA A 59 22.42 -3.56 3.12
CA ALA A 59 23.49 -4.36 2.52
C ALA A 59 24.79 -3.56 2.34
N ALA A 60 24.69 -2.28 1.94
CA ALA A 60 25.84 -1.38 1.85
C ALA A 60 26.46 -1.10 3.23
N GLN A 61 25.63 -0.92 4.27
CA GLN A 61 26.12 -0.69 5.63
C GLN A 61 26.77 -1.93 6.24
N LEU A 62 26.36 -3.14 5.87
CA LEU A 62 26.91 -4.38 6.41
C LEU A 62 28.24 -4.79 5.78
N ASP A 63 28.66 -4.12 4.70
CA ASP A 63 29.91 -4.40 3.98
C ASP A 63 30.06 -5.91 3.70
N LEU A 64 29.05 -6.46 3.01
CA LEU A 64 28.93 -7.90 2.76
C LEU A 64 29.92 -8.35 1.69
N ASP A 65 30.61 -9.46 1.94
CA ASP A 65 31.35 -10.16 0.89
C ASP A 65 30.39 -10.80 -0.15
N PRO A 66 30.87 -11.31 -1.29
CA PRO A 66 30.00 -11.90 -2.32
C PRO A 66 29.13 -13.07 -1.83
N GLN A 67 29.64 -13.92 -0.94
CA GLN A 67 28.91 -15.07 -0.40
C GLN A 67 27.82 -14.61 0.57
N GLN A 68 28.15 -13.68 1.46
CA GLN A 68 27.23 -13.05 2.39
C GLN A 68 26.16 -12.25 1.66
N ARG A 69 26.54 -11.59 0.55
CA ARG A 69 25.61 -10.85 -0.29
C ARG A 69 24.56 -11.78 -0.91
N ALA A 70 24.97 -12.93 -1.44
CA ALA A 70 24.04 -13.93 -1.95
C ALA A 70 23.11 -14.48 -0.86
N ALA A 71 23.59 -14.68 0.37
CA ALA A 71 22.75 -15.05 1.51
C ALA A 71 21.73 -13.94 1.86
N PHE A 72 22.17 -12.69 1.85
CA PHE A 72 21.33 -11.53 2.11
C PHE A 72 20.27 -11.33 1.03
N ASP A 73 20.60 -11.49 -0.25
CA ASP A 73 19.65 -11.34 -1.35
C ASP A 73 18.58 -12.46 -1.31
N ARG A 74 18.95 -13.70 -0.94
CA ARG A 74 17.98 -14.78 -0.68
C ARG A 74 17.05 -14.45 0.48
N TYR A 75 17.61 -13.91 1.58
CA TYR A 75 16.82 -13.45 2.72
C TYR A 75 15.81 -12.37 2.30
N VAL A 76 16.26 -11.33 1.59
CA VAL A 76 15.40 -10.23 1.12
C VAL A 76 14.29 -10.74 0.19
N GLY A 77 14.64 -11.63 -0.75
CA GLY A 77 13.67 -12.28 -1.64
C GLY A 77 12.61 -13.07 -0.86
N GLY A 78 13.04 -13.86 0.12
CA GLY A 78 12.17 -14.63 1.01
C GLY A 78 11.21 -13.75 1.80
N ILE A 79 11.71 -12.70 2.46
CA ILE A 79 10.88 -11.77 3.24
C ILE A 79 9.86 -11.05 2.36
N ARG A 80 10.25 -10.62 1.15
CA ARG A 80 9.34 -9.93 0.23
C ARG A 80 8.21 -10.86 -0.24
N GLY A 81 8.53 -12.07 -0.67
CA GLY A 81 7.54 -13.06 -1.10
C GLY A 81 6.56 -13.39 0.02
N ARG A 82 7.07 -13.61 1.24
CA ARG A 82 6.26 -13.91 2.42
C ARG A 82 5.35 -12.78 2.84
N THR A 83 5.83 -11.54 2.80
CA THR A 83 5.00 -10.38 3.17
C THR A 83 3.80 -10.26 2.25
N GLU A 84 3.99 -10.51 0.95
CA GLU A 84 2.90 -10.51 -0.02
C GLU A 84 1.94 -11.68 0.21
N GLN A 85 2.47 -12.89 0.46
CA GLN A 85 1.66 -14.05 0.82
C GLN A 85 0.83 -13.80 2.09
N MET A 86 1.40 -13.15 3.11
CA MET A 86 0.70 -12.79 4.35
C MET A 86 -0.55 -11.98 4.06
N ARG A 87 -0.38 -10.97 3.21
CA ARG A 87 -1.42 -10.04 2.84
C ARG A 87 -2.53 -10.79 2.10
N GLN A 88 -2.16 -11.64 1.16
CA GLN A 88 -3.12 -12.46 0.41
C GLN A 88 -3.90 -13.44 1.29
N GLU A 89 -3.27 -14.01 2.31
CA GLU A 89 -3.92 -15.00 3.18
C GLU A 89 -4.67 -14.38 4.38
N THR A 90 -4.26 -13.21 4.86
CA THR A 90 -4.81 -12.58 6.07
C THR A 90 -5.82 -11.48 5.76
N ASP A 91 -5.63 -10.68 4.70
CA ASP A 91 -6.55 -9.59 4.35
C ASP A 91 -7.99 -10.10 4.13
N PRO A 92 -8.23 -11.24 3.44
CA PRO A 92 -9.59 -11.76 3.26
C PRO A 92 -10.27 -12.14 4.58
N LEU A 93 -9.52 -12.72 5.53
CA LEU A 93 -10.04 -13.10 6.84
C LEU A 93 -10.45 -11.87 7.66
N MET A 94 -9.61 -10.84 7.63
CA MET A 94 -9.91 -9.57 8.30
C MET A 94 -11.12 -8.87 7.68
N SER A 95 -11.22 -8.84 6.34
CA SER A 95 -12.38 -8.28 5.64
C SER A 95 -13.65 -9.06 5.98
N ALA A 96 -13.61 -10.39 5.96
CA ALA A 96 -14.75 -11.23 6.33
C ALA A 96 -15.21 -11.02 7.78
N ALA A 97 -14.27 -10.80 8.72
CA ALA A 97 -14.60 -10.50 10.11
C ALA A 97 -15.32 -9.15 10.23
N TRP A 98 -14.85 -8.12 9.50
CA TRP A 98 -15.52 -6.82 9.45
C TRP A 98 -16.90 -6.88 8.80
N GLU A 99 -17.06 -7.67 7.74
CA GLU A 99 -18.36 -7.90 7.09
C GLU A 99 -19.34 -8.61 8.02
N GLU A 100 -18.88 -9.58 8.81
CA GLU A 100 -19.70 -10.27 9.82
C GLU A 100 -20.16 -9.32 10.93
N LEU A 101 -19.24 -8.50 11.45
CA LEU A 101 -19.54 -7.48 12.46
C LEU A 101 -20.51 -6.41 11.96
N ALA A 102 -20.57 -6.15 10.65
CA ALA A 102 -21.46 -5.17 10.05
C ALA A 102 -22.92 -5.66 9.92
N LYS A 103 -23.20 -6.94 10.19
CA LYS A 103 -24.56 -7.48 10.10
C LYS A 103 -25.46 -6.97 11.24
N PRO A 104 -26.80 -6.90 11.02
CA PRO A 104 -27.74 -6.52 12.08
C PRO A 104 -27.71 -7.43 13.32
N GLN A 105 -27.34 -8.70 13.14
CA GLN A 105 -27.10 -9.66 14.21
C GLN A 105 -25.79 -10.39 13.88
N PRO A 106 -24.64 -9.89 14.36
CA PRO A 106 -23.35 -10.50 14.08
C PRO A 106 -23.22 -11.84 14.77
N ASP A 107 -22.68 -12.83 14.06
CA ASP A 107 -22.29 -14.11 14.65
C ASP A 107 -20.91 -13.98 15.32
N THR A 108 -20.90 -13.88 16.65
CA THR A 108 -19.67 -13.69 17.43
C THR A 108 -18.71 -14.87 17.30
N ALA A 109 -19.23 -16.11 17.23
CA ALA A 109 -18.39 -17.30 17.11
C ALA A 109 -17.66 -17.32 15.76
N LYS A 110 -18.34 -16.87 14.70
CA LYS A 110 -17.73 -16.74 13.38
C LYS A 110 -16.68 -15.63 13.33
N VAL A 111 -16.91 -14.49 13.99
CA VAL A 111 -15.92 -13.40 14.08
C VAL A 111 -14.66 -13.87 14.81
N GLU A 112 -14.82 -14.53 15.96
CA GLU A 112 -13.71 -15.10 16.73
C GLU A 112 -12.91 -16.10 15.89
N GLN A 113 -13.59 -17.02 15.21
CA GLN A 113 -12.94 -17.99 14.31
C GLN A 113 -12.10 -17.32 13.22
N LEU A 114 -12.61 -16.25 12.58
CA LEU A 114 -11.89 -15.53 11.53
C LEU A 114 -10.64 -14.82 12.06
N PHE A 115 -10.71 -14.26 13.28
CA PHE A 115 -9.54 -13.65 13.91
C PHE A 115 -8.52 -14.66 14.37
N ASP A 116 -8.95 -15.80 14.90
CA ASP A 116 -8.05 -16.89 15.31
C ASP A 116 -7.31 -17.47 14.10
N GLU A 117 -8.01 -17.70 12.98
CA GLU A 117 -7.38 -18.16 11.76
C GLU A 117 -6.36 -17.13 11.23
N ALA A 118 -6.70 -15.84 11.26
CA ALA A 118 -5.79 -14.78 10.89
C ALA A 118 -4.56 -14.70 11.82
N ALA A 119 -4.73 -14.98 13.11
CA ALA A 119 -3.66 -14.99 14.09
C ALA A 119 -2.71 -16.19 13.88
N GLU A 120 -3.25 -17.38 13.62
CA GLU A 120 -2.47 -18.58 13.36
C GLU A 120 -1.62 -18.45 12.08
N LYS A 121 -2.19 -17.90 11.01
CA LYS A 121 -1.41 -17.60 9.78
C LYS A 121 -0.28 -16.60 10.03
N ARG A 122 -0.55 -15.54 10.80
CA ARG A 122 0.51 -14.58 11.20
C ARG A 122 1.58 -15.24 12.06
N ARG A 123 1.21 -16.13 12.98
CA ARG A 123 2.16 -16.87 13.84
C ARG A 123 3.06 -17.77 13.01
N ALA A 124 2.50 -18.58 12.12
CA ALA A 124 3.26 -19.43 11.21
C ALA A 124 4.31 -18.62 10.43
N MET A 125 3.91 -17.46 9.91
CA MET A 125 4.83 -16.57 9.23
C MET A 125 5.95 -16.01 10.13
N GLN A 126 5.63 -15.62 11.37
CA GLN A 126 6.63 -15.13 12.31
C GLN A 126 7.71 -16.19 12.58
N HIS A 127 7.32 -17.45 12.76
CA HIS A 127 8.27 -18.55 12.91
C HIS A 127 9.15 -18.70 11.67
N GLU A 128 8.55 -18.70 10.49
CA GLU A 128 9.26 -18.93 9.24
C GLU A 128 10.20 -17.75 8.91
N THR A 129 9.81 -16.50 9.23
CA THR A 129 10.66 -15.30 9.07
C THR A 129 11.82 -15.33 10.06
N THR A 130 11.55 -15.76 11.30
CA THR A 130 12.60 -15.92 12.31
C THR A 130 13.64 -16.94 11.85
N SER A 131 13.22 -18.07 11.29
CA SER A 131 14.13 -19.08 10.72
C SER A 131 15.04 -18.48 9.64
N GLN A 132 14.46 -17.76 8.67
CA GLN A 132 15.25 -17.10 7.62
C GLN A 132 16.23 -16.05 8.16
N THR A 133 15.83 -15.30 9.20
CA THR A 133 16.74 -14.37 9.87
C THR A 133 17.88 -15.10 10.55
N VAL A 134 17.62 -16.22 11.23
CA VAL A 134 18.66 -17.04 11.86
C VAL A 134 19.65 -17.57 10.81
N ASP A 135 19.15 -18.06 9.68
CA ASP A 135 19.98 -18.56 8.58
C ASP A 135 20.90 -17.47 8.00
N LEU A 136 20.37 -16.25 7.81
CA LEU A 136 21.19 -15.10 7.42
C LEU A 136 22.25 -14.78 8.46
N LEU A 137 21.88 -14.69 9.74
CA LEU A 137 22.80 -14.34 10.82
C LEU A 137 23.93 -15.35 10.97
N ALA A 138 23.69 -16.63 10.65
CA ALA A 138 24.72 -17.67 10.63
C ALA A 138 25.80 -17.41 9.56
N ALA A 139 25.45 -16.77 8.44
CA ALA A 139 26.39 -16.42 7.38
C ALA A 139 27.20 -15.14 7.67
N LEU A 140 26.78 -14.32 8.65
CA LEU A 140 27.42 -13.05 8.99
C LEU A 140 28.50 -13.20 10.08
N SER A 141 29.50 -12.33 10.06
CA SER A 141 30.44 -12.16 11.18
C SER A 141 29.72 -11.61 12.42
N ALA A 142 30.33 -11.75 13.60
CA ALA A 142 29.75 -11.24 14.85
C ALA A 142 29.46 -9.73 14.80
N ALA A 143 30.37 -8.94 14.21
CA ALA A 143 30.20 -7.49 14.04
C ALA A 143 29.04 -7.17 13.09
N GLN A 144 28.93 -7.88 11.96
CA GLN A 144 27.82 -7.71 11.01
C GLN A 144 26.47 -8.13 11.61
N ARG A 145 26.42 -9.19 12.42
CA ARG A 145 25.19 -9.59 13.15
C ARG A 145 24.73 -8.49 14.09
N ALA A 146 25.64 -7.91 14.89
CA ALA A 146 25.31 -6.83 15.81
C ALA A 146 24.76 -5.61 15.06
N LYS A 147 25.39 -5.25 13.94
CA LYS A 147 24.95 -4.14 13.08
C LYS A 147 23.60 -4.41 12.41
N PHE A 148 23.36 -5.63 11.93
CA PHE A 148 22.06 -6.04 11.39
C PHE A 148 20.96 -5.87 12.43
N VAL A 149 21.19 -6.35 13.66
CA VAL A 149 20.22 -6.26 14.76
C VAL A 149 19.95 -4.80 15.15
N SER A 150 20.97 -3.93 15.18
CA SER A 150 20.77 -2.51 15.50
C SER A 150 19.89 -1.82 14.45
N ILE A 151 20.18 -2.03 13.16
CA ILE A 151 19.40 -1.47 12.05
C ILE A 151 17.94 -1.94 12.14
N MET A 152 17.70 -3.23 12.39
CA MET A 152 16.34 -3.77 12.54
C MET A 152 15.58 -3.17 13.73
N ARG A 153 16.27 -2.89 14.86
CA ARG A 153 15.68 -2.23 16.03
C ARG A 153 15.29 -0.79 15.72
N GLU A 154 16.15 -0.04 15.05
CA GLU A 154 15.89 1.33 14.62
C GLU A 154 14.68 1.40 13.68
N TRP A 155 14.62 0.50 12.70
CA TRP A 155 13.47 0.41 11.80
C TRP A 155 12.18 0.18 12.59
N ARG A 156 12.18 -0.77 13.53
CA ARG A 156 11.01 -1.06 14.37
C ARG A 156 10.60 0.12 15.25
N ALA A 157 11.57 0.85 15.81
CA ALA A 157 11.32 2.06 16.59
C ALA A 157 10.67 3.16 15.73
N ALA A 158 11.22 3.41 14.54
CA ALA A 158 10.68 4.40 13.60
C ALA A 158 9.25 4.04 13.15
N TRP A 159 8.94 2.75 12.95
CA TRP A 159 7.58 2.31 12.67
C TRP A 159 6.62 2.59 13.83
N ARG A 160 7.00 2.30 15.07
CA ARG A 160 6.17 2.59 16.25
C ARG A 160 5.90 4.08 16.42
N GLN A 161 6.92 4.91 16.24
CA GLN A 161 6.77 6.37 16.31
C GLN A 161 5.79 6.90 15.25
N ARG A 162 5.85 6.39 14.01
CA ARG A 162 4.88 6.77 12.97
C ARG A 162 3.46 6.33 13.26
N ALA A 163 3.27 5.17 13.90
CA ALA A 163 1.96 4.69 14.29
C ALA A 163 1.36 5.49 15.45
N ALA A 164 2.19 5.97 16.37
CA ALA A 164 1.76 6.81 17.50
C ALA A 164 1.41 8.25 17.08
N ASN A 165 1.95 8.73 15.95
CA ASN A 165 1.72 10.07 15.43
C ASN A 165 0.58 10.14 14.39
N ARG A 166 -0.21 9.07 14.24
CA ARG A 166 -1.43 9.02 13.41
C ARG A 166 -2.65 8.86 14.30
#